data_AF-A0AAN8MGN6-F1
#
_entry.id   AF-A0AAN8MGN6-F1
#
_cell.length_a   1.000
_cell.length_b   1.000
_cell.length_c   1.000
_cell.angle_alpha   90.00
_cell.angle_beta   90.00
_cell.angle_gamma   90.00
#
_symmetry.space_group_name_H-M   'P 1'
#
loop_
_entity.id
_entity.type
_entity.pdbx_description
1 polymer ?
#
loop_
_entity_poly.entity_id
_entity_poly.type
_entity_poly.pdbx_seq_one_letter_code
_entity_poly.pdbx_strand_id
1 'polypeptide(L)'
;MATAATAAGGTGSGGPAAGPVGVGTAVCRKKDGGPSSKYWESAETVSQIDSVRQWIGKHYKKYVQADSPSNKSLAGLVVQLLQFQEDAFGRRVNNPALTKLPTKSFLDFKAGGALCHILGSTYKFKSEQGWRRFDLQNPSRMDRNVEMFLNVEKTLVQNSCLTRPTVFLVPDMEQKQVNKLKDIIKRHQGSITEDKSKATHHIYPSPTPQEDGK
;
A
#
# COMPACT_ATOMS: atom_id res chain seq x y z
N MET A 1 -20.57 -55.00 29.42
CA MET A 1 -21.20 -54.03 28.50
C MET A 1 -20.83 -52.63 28.96
N ALA A 2 -20.23 -51.83 28.09
CA ALA A 2 -19.47 -50.63 28.41
C ALA A 2 -20.14 -49.35 27.89
N THR A 3 -19.56 -48.21 28.30
CA THR A 3 -19.70 -46.81 27.82
C THR A 3 -20.91 -46.03 28.36
N ALA A 4 -20.79 -44.93 29.11
CA ALA A 4 -19.96 -43.69 29.06
C ALA A 4 -20.50 -42.60 28.11
N ALA A 5 -20.52 -41.37 28.65
CA ALA A 5 -21.18 -40.16 28.15
C ALA A 5 -20.46 -39.44 27.00
N THR A 6 -21.19 -38.63 26.21
CA THR A 6 -20.68 -37.39 25.56
C THR A 6 -21.78 -36.48 24.96
N ALA A 7 -21.67 -35.20 25.33
CA ALA A 7 -21.91 -33.89 24.68
C ALA A 7 -22.68 -33.66 23.33
N ALA A 8 -23.36 -32.50 23.32
CA ALA A 8 -23.42 -31.40 22.32
C ALA A 8 -24.42 -31.41 21.14
N GLY A 9 -24.96 -30.20 20.89
CA GLY A 9 -25.77 -29.76 19.74
C GLY A 9 -27.02 -29.03 20.23
N GLY A 10 -27.21 -27.71 20.10
CA GLY A 10 -26.97 -26.85 18.94
C GLY A 10 -28.32 -26.25 18.54
N THR A 11 -28.80 -25.24 19.26
CA THR A 11 -30.06 -24.54 18.97
C THR A 11 -29.83 -23.46 17.93
N GLY A 12 -30.50 -23.60 16.78
CA GLY A 12 -30.66 -22.53 15.80
C GLY A 12 -31.79 -21.58 16.20
N SER A 13 -31.73 -20.37 15.65
CA SER A 13 -32.82 -19.69 14.90
C SER A 13 -32.81 -18.17 15.11
N GLY A 14 -33.11 -17.45 14.02
CA GLY A 14 -33.77 -16.14 14.06
C GLY A 14 -32.87 -14.91 13.96
N GLY A 15 -32.78 -14.33 12.76
CA GLY A 15 -32.51 -12.89 12.62
C GLY A 15 -33.66 -12.04 13.18
N PRO A 16 -33.52 -10.70 13.19
CA PRO A 16 -34.02 -9.98 12.03
C PRO A 16 -33.16 -8.79 11.55
N ALA A 17 -33.43 -8.47 10.29
CA ALA A 17 -33.18 -7.27 9.50
C ALA A 17 -32.66 -6.00 10.21
N ALA A 18 -31.56 -5.47 9.69
CA ALA A 18 -31.26 -4.04 9.69
C ALA A 18 -31.25 -3.55 8.23
N GLY A 19 -31.94 -2.44 7.98
CA GLY A 19 -32.24 -1.85 6.67
C GLY A 19 -31.02 -1.32 5.89
N PRO A 20 -31.27 -0.67 4.74
CA PRO A 20 -30.25 -0.41 3.74
C PRO A 20 -29.34 0.72 4.21
N VAL A 21 -28.15 0.37 4.69
CA VAL A 21 -27.05 1.31 4.86
C VAL A 21 -26.39 1.48 3.49
N GLY A 22 -26.29 2.74 3.06
CA GLY A 22 -25.80 3.15 1.74
C GLY A 22 -24.55 2.40 1.29
N VAL A 23 -24.58 1.97 0.03
CA VAL A 23 -23.50 1.26 -0.65
C VAL A 23 -22.32 2.22 -0.86
N GLY A 24 -21.49 2.34 0.16
CA GLY A 24 -20.09 2.70 0.02
C GLY A 24 -19.32 1.38 -0.03
N THR A 25 -18.78 1.03 -1.20
CA THR A 25 -17.97 -0.18 -1.40
C THR A 25 -16.72 -0.11 -0.53
N ALA A 26 -16.83 -0.54 0.73
CA ALA A 26 -15.73 -0.47 1.68
C ALA A 26 -14.54 -1.28 1.14
N VAL A 27 -13.38 -0.64 1.04
CA VAL A 27 -12.11 -1.29 0.75
C VAL A 27 -11.76 -2.18 1.94
N CYS A 28 -12.34 -3.37 2.01
CA CYS A 28 -11.99 -4.37 3.02
C CYS A 28 -10.58 -4.87 2.73
N ARG A 29 -9.62 -4.43 3.55
CA ARG A 29 -8.26 -4.98 3.56
C ARG A 29 -8.36 -6.45 3.97
N LYS A 30 -7.83 -7.36 3.15
CA LYS A 30 -7.65 -8.75 3.58
C LYS A 30 -6.77 -8.73 4.83
N LYS A 31 -7.06 -9.63 5.80
CA LYS A 31 -6.26 -9.80 7.03
C LYS A 31 -4.77 -10.00 6.75
N ASP A 32 -4.46 -10.49 5.54
CA ASP A 32 -3.09 -10.72 5.05
C ASP A 32 -2.39 -9.50 4.44
N GLY A 33 -3.08 -8.38 4.22
CA GLY A 33 -2.49 -7.17 3.61
C GLY A 33 -2.48 -7.12 2.08
N GLY A 34 -2.89 -8.20 1.41
CA GLY A 34 -2.97 -8.29 -0.05
C GLY A 34 -4.13 -7.49 -0.68
N PRO A 35 -4.07 -7.23 -2.01
CA PRO A 35 -5.08 -6.45 -2.73
C PRO A 35 -6.47 -7.11 -2.71
N SER A 36 -7.51 -6.27 -2.71
CA SER A 36 -8.89 -6.72 -2.92
C SER A 36 -9.21 -6.73 -4.41
N SER A 37 -9.07 -7.88 -5.07
CA SER A 37 -9.39 -8.01 -6.51
C SER A 37 -10.83 -7.60 -6.81
N LYS A 38 -11.78 -7.95 -5.92
CA LYS A 38 -13.20 -7.57 -6.04
C LYS A 38 -13.41 -6.06 -6.10
N TYR A 39 -12.62 -5.28 -5.36
CA TYR A 39 -12.71 -3.83 -5.38
C TYR A 39 -12.19 -3.26 -6.71
N TRP A 40 -11.04 -3.73 -7.19
CA TRP A 40 -10.42 -3.24 -8.42
C TRP A 40 -11.15 -3.69 -9.70
N GLU A 41 -11.85 -4.81 -9.64
CA GLU A 41 -12.67 -5.33 -10.74
C GLU A 41 -14.10 -4.77 -10.76
N SER A 42 -14.50 -4.01 -9.73
CA SER A 42 -15.84 -3.42 -9.68
C SER A 42 -16.04 -2.37 -10.76
N ALA A 43 -17.25 -2.30 -11.32
CA ALA A 43 -17.57 -1.33 -12.37
C ALA A 43 -17.38 0.12 -11.90
N GLU A 44 -17.64 0.39 -10.61
CA GLU A 44 -17.44 1.69 -9.98
C GLU A 44 -15.95 2.10 -10.02
N THR A 45 -15.04 1.23 -9.55
CA THR A 45 -13.60 1.51 -9.54
C THR A 45 -13.04 1.63 -10.96
N VAL A 46 -13.47 0.75 -11.87
CA VAL A 46 -13.04 0.79 -13.28
C VAL A 46 -13.48 2.09 -13.95
N SER A 47 -14.64 2.65 -13.58
CA SER A 47 -15.09 3.96 -14.06
C SER A 47 -14.19 5.09 -13.54
N GLN A 48 -13.82 5.06 -12.25
CA GLN A 48 -12.91 6.05 -11.64
C GLN A 48 -11.51 6.05 -12.26
N ILE A 49 -11.06 4.93 -12.84
CA ILE A 49 -9.78 4.83 -13.54
C ILE A 49 -9.77 5.62 -14.85
N ASP A 50 -10.92 6.00 -15.41
CA ASP A 50 -10.94 6.69 -16.70
C ASP A 50 -10.21 8.05 -16.65
N SER A 51 -10.39 8.82 -15.56
CA SER A 51 -9.66 10.08 -15.34
C SER A 51 -8.14 9.86 -15.37
N VAL A 52 -7.68 8.77 -14.74
CA VAL A 52 -6.28 8.37 -14.67
C VAL A 52 -5.78 7.96 -16.04
N ARG A 53 -6.54 7.14 -16.78
CA ARG A 53 -6.22 6.69 -18.14
C ARG A 53 -6.02 7.89 -19.07
N GLN A 54 -6.97 8.84 -19.04
CA GLN A 54 -6.88 10.04 -19.86
C GLN A 54 -5.64 10.87 -19.49
N TRP A 55 -5.36 11.04 -18.20
CA TRP A 55 -4.22 11.80 -17.74
C TRP A 55 -2.88 11.17 -18.15
N ILE A 56 -2.69 9.86 -17.95
CA ILE A 56 -1.46 9.18 -18.39
C ILE A 56 -1.35 9.17 -19.92
N GLY A 57 -2.47 9.06 -20.63
CA GLY A 57 -2.51 9.15 -22.10
C GLY A 57 -2.05 10.51 -22.63
N LYS A 58 -2.22 11.59 -21.86
CA LYS A 58 -1.75 12.93 -22.18
C LYS A 58 -0.29 13.16 -21.76
N HIS A 59 0.04 12.88 -20.50
CA HIS A 59 1.33 13.26 -19.91
C HIS A 59 2.45 12.22 -20.12
N TYR A 60 2.09 10.95 -20.31
CA TYR A 60 3.02 9.85 -20.57
C TYR A 60 2.82 9.26 -21.98
N LYS A 61 2.19 10.02 -22.90
CA LYS A 61 1.78 9.57 -24.24
C LYS A 61 2.81 8.69 -24.95
N LYS A 62 4.06 9.14 -25.01
CA LYS A 62 5.16 8.41 -25.69
C LYS A 62 5.40 6.99 -25.17
N TYR A 63 5.03 6.71 -23.92
CA TYR A 63 5.24 5.42 -23.26
C TYR A 63 3.98 4.55 -23.25
N VAL A 64 2.79 5.15 -23.20
CA VAL A 64 1.52 4.41 -23.13
C VAL A 64 0.85 4.21 -24.49
N GLN A 65 1.19 5.01 -25.51
CA GLN A 65 0.51 4.98 -26.81
C GLN A 65 0.60 3.61 -27.50
N ALA A 66 1.74 2.93 -27.41
CA ALA A 66 1.94 1.62 -28.03
C ALA A 66 1.04 0.54 -27.42
N ASP A 67 0.81 0.59 -26.10
CA ASP A 67 -0.01 -0.38 -25.39
C ASP A 67 -1.50 0.03 -25.33
N SER A 68 -1.79 1.34 -25.42
CA SER A 68 -3.13 1.95 -25.33
C SER A 68 -4.05 1.28 -24.31
N PRO A 69 -3.69 1.30 -23.00
CA PRO A 69 -4.34 0.48 -22.00
C PRO A 69 -5.80 0.90 -21.73
N SER A 70 -6.67 -0.10 -21.57
CA SER A 70 -8.06 0.08 -21.13
C SER A 70 -8.15 0.25 -19.61
N ASN A 71 -9.24 0.83 -19.09
CA ASN A 71 -9.45 1.00 -17.65
C ASN A 71 -9.37 -0.34 -16.89
N LYS A 72 -9.90 -1.42 -17.49
CA LYS A 72 -9.81 -2.77 -16.93
C LYS A 72 -8.37 -3.30 -16.87
N SER A 73 -7.57 -3.05 -17.90
CA SER A 73 -6.15 -3.44 -17.90
C SER A 73 -5.33 -2.68 -16.86
N LEU A 74 -5.61 -1.38 -16.67
CA LEU A 74 -4.98 -0.56 -15.64
C LEU A 74 -5.37 -1.03 -14.24
N ALA A 75 -6.65 -1.34 -14.01
CA ALA A 75 -7.10 -1.93 -12.74
C ALA A 75 -6.37 -3.23 -12.43
N GLY A 76 -6.25 -4.13 -13.43
CA GLY A 76 -5.51 -5.38 -13.30
C GLY A 76 -4.03 -5.14 -12.99
N LEU A 77 -3.39 -4.16 -13.64
CA LEU A 77 -2.01 -3.79 -13.35
C LEU A 77 -1.86 -3.28 -11.91
N VAL A 78 -2.79 -2.48 -11.40
CA VAL A 78 -2.76 -2.03 -10.00
C VAL A 78 -2.82 -3.22 -9.04
N VAL A 79 -3.67 -4.21 -9.30
CA VAL A 79 -3.72 -5.44 -8.50
C VAL A 79 -2.38 -6.17 -8.53
N GLN A 80 -1.76 -6.31 -9.69
CA GLN A 80 -0.44 -6.95 -9.82
C GLN A 80 0.65 -6.18 -9.06
N LEU A 81 0.67 -4.84 -9.14
CA LEU A 81 1.60 -3.99 -8.41
C LEU A 81 1.42 -4.12 -6.90
N LEU A 82 0.17 -4.09 -6.42
CA LEU A 82 -0.15 -4.26 -5.00
C LEU A 82 0.23 -5.65 -4.49
N GLN A 83 0.04 -6.68 -5.32
CA GLN A 83 0.43 -8.06 -4.98
C GLN A 83 1.95 -8.18 -4.90
N PHE A 84 2.69 -7.72 -5.92
CA PHE A 84 4.15 -7.70 -5.91
C PHE A 84 4.70 -6.96 -4.69
N GLN A 85 4.13 -5.80 -4.38
CA GLN A 85 4.52 -5.03 -3.20
C GLN A 85 4.35 -5.83 -1.89
N GLU A 86 3.32 -6.67 -1.78
CA GLU A 86 3.13 -7.50 -0.57
C GLU A 86 4.05 -8.71 -0.55
N ASP A 87 4.35 -9.31 -1.69
CA ASP A 87 5.25 -10.46 -1.79
C ASP A 87 6.72 -10.05 -1.64
N ALA A 88 7.10 -8.85 -2.10
CA ALA A 88 8.46 -8.34 -2.08
C ALA A 88 8.78 -7.51 -0.81
N PHE A 89 7.81 -6.75 -0.31
CA PHE A 89 8.02 -5.76 0.76
C PHE A 89 7.03 -5.90 1.93
N GLY A 90 6.16 -6.92 1.89
CA GLY A 90 5.12 -7.12 2.90
C GLY A 90 5.64 -7.64 4.23
N ARG A 91 4.72 -7.77 5.19
CA ARG A 91 5.04 -8.15 6.58
C ARG A 91 5.67 -9.52 6.74
N ARG A 92 5.49 -10.41 5.77
CA ARG A 92 6.01 -11.78 5.78
C ARG A 92 7.45 -11.85 5.23
N VAL A 93 7.97 -10.75 4.69
CA VAL A 93 9.33 -10.69 4.12
C VAL A 93 10.32 -10.29 5.20
N ASN A 94 11.33 -11.13 5.42
CA ASN A 94 12.44 -10.80 6.29
C ASN A 94 13.37 -9.80 5.59
N ASN A 95 13.57 -8.64 6.22
CA ASN A 95 14.43 -7.55 5.73
C ASN A 95 14.07 -7.07 4.29
N PRO A 96 12.87 -6.49 4.09
CA PRO A 96 12.43 -6.05 2.77
C PRO A 96 13.34 -4.97 2.19
N ALA A 97 13.60 -5.05 0.87
CA ALA A 97 14.49 -4.12 0.18
C ALA A 97 13.93 -2.67 0.14
N LEU A 98 12.60 -2.51 0.15
CA LEU A 98 11.93 -1.22 0.11
C LEU A 98 10.81 -1.13 1.14
N THR A 99 10.42 0.10 1.45
CA THR A 99 9.18 0.37 2.17
C THR A 99 8.01 0.34 1.20
N LYS A 100 6.91 -0.29 1.60
CA LYS A 100 5.68 -0.28 0.80
C LYS A 100 5.20 1.15 0.53
N LEU A 101 4.75 1.40 -0.69
CA LEU A 101 4.00 2.60 -1.01
C LEU A 101 2.68 2.61 -0.22
N PRO A 102 2.26 3.78 0.31
CA PRO A 102 1.00 3.90 1.04
C PRO A 102 -0.19 3.47 0.18
N THR A 103 -1.11 2.68 0.73
CA THR A 103 -2.33 2.25 0.00
C THR A 103 -3.14 3.44 -0.52
N LYS A 104 -3.15 4.55 0.24
CA LYS A 104 -3.82 5.79 -0.19
C LYS A 104 -3.29 6.33 -1.52
N SER A 105 -2.02 6.10 -1.85
CA SER A 105 -1.41 6.52 -3.11
C SER A 105 -2.00 5.76 -4.31
N PHE A 106 -2.43 4.52 -4.12
CA PHE A 106 -3.13 3.76 -5.16
C PHE A 106 -4.60 4.15 -5.28
N LEU A 107 -5.20 4.78 -4.27
CA LEU A 107 -6.62 5.17 -4.27
C LEU A 107 -6.83 6.65 -4.63
N ASP A 108 -5.77 7.33 -5.11
CA ASP A 108 -5.85 8.72 -5.55
C ASP A 108 -6.13 8.82 -7.05
N PHE A 109 -7.41 8.73 -7.40
CA PHE A 109 -7.93 8.77 -8.78
C PHE A 109 -7.99 10.18 -9.39
N LYS A 110 -7.48 11.20 -8.69
CA LYS A 110 -7.45 12.57 -9.20
C LYS A 110 -6.52 12.68 -10.42
N ALA A 111 -6.84 13.59 -11.33
CA ALA A 111 -5.96 13.93 -12.43
C ALA A 111 -4.63 14.48 -11.87
N GLY A 112 -3.50 13.84 -12.19
CA GLY A 112 -2.19 14.17 -11.61
C GLY A 112 -2.01 13.70 -10.16
N GLY A 113 -2.93 12.88 -9.64
CA GLY A 113 -2.79 12.24 -8.34
C GLY A 113 -1.73 11.15 -8.32
N ALA A 114 -1.53 10.55 -7.16
CA ALA A 114 -0.50 9.54 -6.95
C ALA A 114 -0.66 8.32 -7.88
N LEU A 115 -1.89 7.85 -8.14
CA LEU A 115 -2.13 6.70 -9.02
C LEU A 115 -1.71 6.98 -10.46
N CYS A 116 -1.91 8.22 -10.94
CA CYS A 116 -1.47 8.67 -12.26
C CYS A 116 0.05 8.54 -12.41
N HIS A 117 0.81 9.00 -11.41
CA HIS A 117 2.27 8.92 -11.41
C HIS A 117 2.78 7.50 -11.22
N ILE A 118 2.09 6.65 -10.44
CA ILE A 118 2.43 5.23 -10.28
C ILE A 118 2.34 4.51 -11.63
N LEU A 119 1.19 4.61 -12.31
CA LEU A 119 0.96 3.94 -13.58
C LEU A 119 1.84 4.54 -14.68
N GLY A 120 1.89 5.87 -14.79
CA GLY A 120 2.74 6.55 -15.78
C GLY A 120 4.22 6.17 -15.68
N SER A 121 4.77 6.14 -14.46
CA SER A 121 6.18 5.77 -14.22
C SER A 121 6.43 4.29 -14.49
N THR A 122 5.48 3.43 -14.13
CA THR A 122 5.52 1.99 -14.43
C THR A 122 5.56 1.75 -15.95
N TYR A 123 4.74 2.43 -16.73
CA TYR A 123 4.77 2.35 -18.21
C TYR A 123 6.04 2.94 -18.81
N LYS A 124 6.51 4.07 -18.28
CA LYS A 124 7.80 4.65 -18.67
C LYS A 124 8.93 3.65 -18.48
N PHE A 125 9.02 3.02 -17.32
CA PHE A 125 10.03 2.00 -17.03
C PHE A 125 9.87 0.77 -17.94
N LYS A 126 8.65 0.26 -18.15
CA LYS A 126 8.37 -0.83 -19.11
C LYS A 126 8.92 -0.51 -20.51
N SER A 127 8.68 0.71 -20.99
CA SER A 127 9.14 1.16 -22.30
C SER A 127 10.67 1.29 -22.36
N GLU A 128 11.30 1.86 -21.35
CA GLU A 128 12.76 2.02 -21.26
C GLU A 128 13.49 0.68 -21.15
N GLN A 129 12.87 -0.33 -20.53
CA GLN A 129 13.39 -1.69 -20.44
C GLN A 129 13.03 -2.58 -21.64
N GLY A 130 12.29 -2.06 -22.64
CA GLY A 130 11.88 -2.82 -23.82
C GLY A 130 10.95 -4.00 -23.53
N TRP A 131 10.15 -3.93 -22.46
CA TRP A 131 9.28 -5.03 -22.05
C TRP A 131 8.01 -5.11 -22.90
N ARG A 132 7.73 -6.30 -23.44
CA ARG A 132 6.46 -6.58 -24.13
C ARG A 132 5.26 -6.58 -23.17
N ARG A 133 5.41 -7.17 -21.99
CA ARG A 133 4.37 -7.29 -20.95
C ARG A 133 4.94 -7.09 -19.55
N PHE A 134 4.09 -6.71 -18.61
CA PHE A 134 4.41 -6.76 -17.18
C PHE A 134 4.46 -8.22 -16.73
N ASP A 135 5.53 -8.58 -16.04
CA ASP A 135 5.74 -9.93 -15.50
C ASP A 135 6.31 -9.80 -14.08
N LEU A 136 5.43 -9.40 -13.16
CA LEU A 136 5.78 -9.11 -11.77
C LEU A 136 5.91 -10.38 -10.92
N GLN A 137 5.44 -11.53 -11.41
CA GLN A 137 5.51 -12.80 -10.67
C GLN A 137 6.79 -13.59 -10.97
N ASN A 138 7.49 -13.28 -12.07
CA ASN A 138 8.69 -13.99 -12.45
C ASN A 138 9.89 -13.59 -11.56
N PRO A 139 10.44 -14.54 -10.77
CA PRO A 139 11.56 -14.24 -9.87
C PRO A 139 12.81 -13.76 -10.60
N SER A 140 13.00 -14.16 -11.86
CA SER A 140 14.15 -13.73 -12.69
C SER A 140 14.12 -12.23 -12.99
N ARG A 141 12.97 -11.58 -12.83
CA ARG A 141 12.79 -10.13 -13.03
C ARG A 141 12.75 -9.36 -11.72
N MET A 142 12.97 -10.02 -10.58
CA MET A 142 12.78 -9.44 -9.25
C MET A 142 13.55 -8.11 -9.10
N ASP A 143 14.86 -8.09 -9.37
CA ASP A 143 15.68 -6.89 -9.21
C ASP A 143 15.18 -5.73 -10.07
N ARG A 144 14.77 -6.02 -11.31
CA ARG A 144 14.21 -5.01 -12.21
C ARG A 144 12.83 -4.52 -11.76
N ASN A 145 12.01 -5.41 -11.19
CA ASN A 145 10.72 -5.03 -10.62
C ASN A 145 10.92 -4.17 -9.36
N VAL A 146 11.92 -4.47 -8.52
CA VAL A 146 12.29 -3.62 -7.37
C VAL A 146 12.79 -2.24 -7.85
N GLU A 147 13.63 -2.20 -8.88
CA GLU A 147 14.11 -0.96 -9.50
C GLU A 147 12.96 -0.09 -10.06
N MET A 148 11.95 -0.73 -10.65
CA MET A 148 10.73 -0.05 -11.08
C MET A 148 10.03 0.65 -9.91
N PHE A 149 9.88 -0.03 -8.77
CA PHE A 149 9.26 0.56 -7.57
C PHE A 149 10.09 1.70 -6.97
N LEU A 150 11.42 1.62 -7.02
CA LEU A 150 12.31 2.74 -6.63
C LEU A 150 12.05 3.98 -7.50
N ASN A 151 11.91 3.81 -8.82
CA ASN A 151 11.63 4.90 -9.74
C ASN A 151 10.22 5.49 -9.53
N VAL A 152 9.23 4.64 -9.22
CA VAL A 152 7.89 5.08 -8.84
C VAL A 152 7.94 5.90 -7.55
N GLU A 153 8.61 5.42 -6.49
CA GLU A 153 8.75 6.15 -5.22
C GLU A 153 9.40 7.53 -5.45
N LYS A 154 10.50 7.57 -6.20
CA LYS A 154 11.19 8.83 -6.55
C LYS A 154 10.26 9.81 -7.26
N THR A 155 9.47 9.33 -8.22
CA THR A 155 8.51 10.16 -8.95
C THR A 155 7.40 10.68 -8.03
N LEU A 156 6.90 9.86 -7.10
CA LEU A 156 5.88 10.29 -6.15
C LEU A 156 6.38 11.36 -5.18
N VAL A 157 7.62 11.26 -4.72
CA VAL A 157 8.23 12.29 -3.87
C VAL A 157 8.40 13.60 -4.64
N GLN A 158 8.90 13.53 -5.89
CA GLN A 158 9.11 14.71 -6.74
C GLN A 158 7.81 15.45 -7.07
N ASN A 159 6.69 14.74 -7.20
CA ASN A 159 5.38 15.32 -7.48
C ASN A 159 4.55 15.55 -6.20
N SER A 160 5.19 15.56 -5.02
CA SER A 160 4.54 15.77 -3.71
C SER A 160 3.35 14.85 -3.42
N CYS A 161 3.31 13.69 -4.08
CA CYS A 161 2.30 12.64 -3.89
C CYS A 161 2.71 11.67 -2.76
N LEU A 162 3.97 11.73 -2.32
CA LEU A 162 4.52 11.00 -1.19
C LEU A 162 5.40 11.92 -0.34
N THR A 163 5.06 12.06 0.93
CA THR A 163 5.87 12.81 1.90
C THR A 163 6.68 11.85 2.74
N ARG A 164 8.00 12.05 2.80
CA ARG A 164 8.87 11.26 3.67
C ARG A 164 8.64 11.66 5.14
N PRO A 165 8.58 10.69 6.07
CA PRO A 165 8.33 11.00 7.46
C PRO A 165 9.49 11.80 8.05
N THR A 166 9.17 12.97 8.62
CA THR A 166 10.07 13.76 9.45
C THR A 166 9.64 13.55 10.90
N VAL A 167 10.51 12.99 11.72
CA VAL A 167 10.16 12.48 13.06
C VAL A 167 10.88 13.28 14.14
N PHE A 168 10.14 13.72 15.16
CA PHE A 168 10.69 14.29 16.38
C PHE A 168 10.64 13.25 17.49
N LEU A 169 11.77 13.02 18.13
CA LEU A 169 11.91 12.14 19.29
C LEU A 169 11.93 13.01 20.54
N VAL A 170 11.02 12.74 21.49
CA VAL A 170 10.96 13.47 22.76
C VAL A 170 12.21 13.14 23.59
N PRO A 171 12.85 14.10 24.27
CA PRO A 171 14.11 13.91 24.99
C PRO A 171 14.07 12.94 26.19
N ASP A 172 12.88 12.46 26.58
CA ASP A 172 12.68 11.56 27.73
C ASP A 172 12.59 10.07 27.31
N MET A 173 13.49 9.65 26.43
CA MET A 173 13.50 8.29 25.87
C MET A 173 14.82 7.58 26.17
N GLU A 174 14.75 6.28 26.48
CA GLU A 174 15.93 5.46 26.72
C GLU A 174 16.84 5.42 25.48
N GLN A 175 18.15 5.62 25.67
CA GLN A 175 19.12 5.70 24.57
C GLN A 175 19.09 4.48 23.63
N LYS A 176 18.88 3.28 24.18
CA LYS A 176 18.73 2.04 23.41
C LYS A 176 17.51 2.08 22.48
N GLN A 177 16.39 2.60 22.97
CA GLN A 177 15.17 2.78 22.19
C GLN A 177 15.36 3.87 21.13
N VAL A 178 16.00 4.98 21.48
CA VAL A 178 16.34 6.06 20.54
C VAL A 178 17.16 5.50 19.38
N ASN A 179 18.25 4.78 19.65
CA ASN A 179 19.11 4.21 18.60
C ASN A 179 18.30 3.29 17.67
N LYS A 180 17.48 2.40 18.24
CA LYS A 180 16.59 1.51 17.46
C LYS A 180 15.61 2.31 16.58
N LEU A 181 15.03 3.38 17.10
CA LEU A 181 14.12 4.25 16.34
C LEU A 181 14.86 5.00 15.22
N LYS A 182 16.05 5.52 15.48
CA LYS A 182 16.88 6.17 14.46
C LYS A 182 17.17 5.22 13.30
N ASP A 183 17.47 3.95 13.59
CA ASP A 183 17.72 2.93 12.56
C ASP A 183 16.45 2.61 11.76
N ILE A 184 15.29 2.51 12.41
CA ILE A 184 14.00 2.29 11.73
C ILE A 184 13.67 3.48 10.83
N ILE A 185 13.80 4.71 11.33
CA ILE A 185 13.51 5.95 10.58
C ILE A 185 14.38 6.02 9.33
N LYS A 186 15.70 5.80 9.48
CA LYS A 186 16.64 5.78 8.35
C LYS A 186 16.29 4.68 7.34
N ARG A 187 15.97 3.47 7.80
CA ARG A 187 15.56 2.34 6.92
C ARG A 187 14.34 2.69 6.08
N HIS A 188 13.39 3.45 6.62
CA HIS A 188 12.20 3.92 5.91
C HIS A 188 12.41 5.26 5.18
N GLN A 189 13.67 5.67 4.97
CA GLN A 189 14.04 6.92 4.29
C GLN A 189 13.43 8.17 4.95
N GLY A 190 13.14 8.10 6.26
CA GLY A 190 12.69 9.23 7.06
C GLY A 190 13.86 10.08 7.58
N SER A 191 13.54 11.29 8.02
CA SER A 191 14.47 12.21 8.66
C SER A 191 14.10 12.45 10.13
N ILE A 192 15.08 12.84 10.93
CA ILE A 192 14.87 13.24 12.32
C ILE A 192 14.99 14.75 12.40
N THR A 193 14.10 15.39 13.15
CA THR A 193 14.13 16.82 13.45
C THR A 193 14.12 17.04 14.95
N GLU A 194 14.82 18.07 15.40
CA GLU A 194 14.76 18.59 16.78
C GLU A 194 13.69 19.69 16.93
N ASP A 195 13.13 20.15 15.81
CA ASP A 195 12.06 21.14 15.78
C ASP A 195 10.70 20.45 15.71
N LYS A 196 9.93 20.55 16.80
CA LYS A 196 8.60 19.96 16.94
C LYS A 196 7.61 20.47 15.87
N SER A 197 7.77 21.71 15.40
CA SER A 197 6.87 22.33 14.42
C SER A 197 7.05 21.78 13.00
N LYS A 198 8.26 21.30 12.68
CA LYS A 198 8.61 20.73 11.36
C LYS A 198 8.37 19.22 11.29
N ALA A 199 8.02 18.60 12.42
CA ALA A 199 7.83 17.17 12.51
C ALA A 199 6.44 16.74 12.02
N THR A 200 6.42 15.75 11.15
CA THR A 200 5.19 15.05 10.72
C THR A 200 4.71 14.05 11.77
N HIS A 201 5.61 13.56 12.63
CA HIS A 201 5.33 12.55 13.65
C HIS A 201 6.09 12.90 14.93
N HIS A 202 5.44 12.74 16.08
CA HIS A 202 6.06 12.86 17.40
C HIS A 202 6.05 11.48 18.08
N ILE A 203 7.21 11.02 18.53
CA ILE A 203 7.32 9.75 19.25
C ILE A 203 7.56 10.04 20.72
N TYR A 204 6.67 9.49 21.54
CA TYR A 204 6.72 9.54 22.99
C TYR A 204 7.24 8.20 23.53
N PRO A 205 7.85 8.19 24.73
CA PRO A 205 8.14 6.95 25.43
C PRO A 205 6.86 6.14 25.65
N SER A 206 7.00 4.82 25.70
CA SER A 206 5.86 3.96 26.03
C SER A 206 5.32 4.33 27.41
N PRO A 207 4.00 4.43 27.60
CA PRO A 207 3.43 4.62 28.93
C PRO A 207 3.92 3.47 29.82
N THR A 208 4.47 3.79 30.99
CA THR A 208 4.66 2.79 32.04
C THR A 208 3.31 2.15 32.31
N PRO A 209 3.19 0.81 32.34
CA PRO A 209 1.97 0.18 32.82
C PRO A 209 1.68 0.74 34.21
N GLN A 210 0.53 1.39 34.39
CA GLN A 210 0.03 1.64 35.74
C GLN A 210 -0.11 0.25 36.38
N GLU A 211 0.61 0.00 37.47
CA GLU A 211 0.16 -1.03 38.40
C GLU A 211 -1.27 -0.64 38.79
N ASP A 212 -2.22 -1.51 38.45
CA ASP A 212 -3.57 -1.44 39.01
C ASP A 212 -3.42 -1.52 40.53
N GLY A 213 -3.46 -0.35 41.16
CA GLY A 213 -3.37 -0.20 42.59
C GLY A 213 -4.61 -0.77 43.25
N LYS A 214 -4.45 -1.96 43.82
CA LYS A 214 -5.06 -2.52 45.04
C LYS A 214 -6.56 -2.35 45.28
#